data_AF-A0A0W0V934-F1
#
_entry.id   AF-A0A0W0V934-F1
#
_cell.length_a   1.000
_cell.length_b   1.000
_cell.length_c   1.000
_cell.angle_alpha   90.00
_cell.angle_beta   90.00
_cell.angle_gamma   90.00
#
_symmetry.space_group_name_H-M   'P 1'
#
loop_
_entity.id
_entity.type
_entity.pdbx_description
1 polymer ?
#
loop_
_entity_poly.entity_id
_entity_poly.type
_entity_poly.pdbx_seq_one_letter_code
_entity_poly.pdbx_strand_id
1 'polypeptide(L)'
;MNTIKFFAEEAIVKSFTLGGLCSFYQFMYQDIRILLFGEIHDTMSKELAEEYIQLLNEYINNSPNVKIFLESIEGEEKNNSDHLSFIDSILFLNSPNLTVIPADKRQYNEAFTDVFLFLRTLSELPPSNSSYFDNPKFTDFLLDIAEDYNRTFTFPDLFNLLNSEIGRLSQLGKEIDPSHLHLGSYIQSCINNLVKALALAKDLEKECCMPITDGEHKPSGSILDICIEKMGQARSFEIIVKWLEIYYLYEIYHFDATLVMDVWQILQHEKPGNTTLIVVSGDTHTEHLAHLLTLISTPINSMRPGQQGHRISPDTLKDFLTGAWSMENIKRYI
;
A
#
# COMPACT_ATOMS: atom_id res chain seq x y z
N MET A 1 -6.94 -46.64 -5.48
CA MET A 1 -8.24 -46.30 -4.86
C MET A 1 -7.95 -45.24 -3.80
N ASN A 2 -8.06 -43.98 -4.20
CA ASN A 2 -9.15 -43.07 -3.85
C ASN A 2 -9.12 -42.67 -2.37
N THR A 3 -8.68 -41.45 -2.07
CA THR A 3 -9.53 -40.37 -1.55
C THR A 3 -8.79 -39.03 -1.69
N ILE A 4 -8.72 -38.52 -2.93
CA ILE A 4 -8.70 -37.08 -3.19
C ILE A 4 -10.18 -36.69 -3.14
N LYS A 5 -10.62 -36.00 -2.09
CA LYS A 5 -11.88 -35.21 -2.00
C LYS A 5 -12.15 -34.87 -0.54
N PHE A 6 -11.92 -33.60 -0.18
CA PHE A 6 -12.45 -32.80 0.92
C PHE A 6 -11.51 -31.57 0.90
N PHE A 7 -11.71 -30.50 0.14
CA PHE A 7 -12.90 -29.69 -0.05
C PHE A 7 -12.86 -29.04 -1.45
N ALA A 8 -13.60 -29.63 -2.38
CA ALA A 8 -14.32 -28.86 -3.39
C ALA A 8 -15.79 -29.01 -3.01
N GLU A 9 -16.61 -27.97 -3.22
CA GLU A 9 -18.06 -27.92 -2.87
C GLU A 9 -18.43 -27.21 -1.57
N GLU A 10 -17.68 -26.17 -1.20
CA GLU A 10 -18.34 -24.90 -0.80
C GLU A 10 -17.86 -23.80 -1.74
N ALA A 11 -18.59 -23.66 -2.84
CA ALA A 11 -18.65 -22.47 -3.68
C ALA A 11 -19.26 -21.31 -2.87
N ILE A 12 -18.57 -20.88 -1.82
CA ILE A 12 -18.72 -19.53 -1.29
C ILE A 12 -17.92 -18.65 -2.26
N VAL A 13 -18.61 -17.66 -2.79
CA VAL A 13 -18.15 -16.56 -3.64
C VAL A 13 -16.91 -15.90 -3.01
N LYS A 14 -15.74 -16.53 -3.07
CA LYS A 14 -14.49 -15.81 -3.22
C LYS A 14 -14.50 -15.41 -4.68
N SER A 15 -15.00 -14.21 -4.95
CA SER A 15 -14.59 -13.47 -6.14
C SER A 15 -13.09 -13.70 -6.26
N PHE A 16 -12.63 -14.40 -7.29
CA PHE A 16 -11.24 -14.24 -7.69
C PHE A 16 -11.11 -12.73 -7.92
N THR A 17 -10.47 -12.01 -6.99
CA THR A 17 -10.18 -10.60 -7.16
C THR A 17 -9.18 -10.55 -8.30
N LEU A 18 -9.70 -10.34 -9.50
CA LEU A 18 -8.87 -10.06 -10.66
C LEU A 18 -8.28 -8.68 -10.40
N GLY A 19 -6.96 -8.59 -10.36
CA GLY A 19 -6.27 -7.33 -10.16
C GLY A 19 -6.50 -6.34 -11.29
N GLY A 20 -5.96 -5.12 -11.12
CA GLY A 20 -6.02 -4.07 -12.13
C GLY A 20 -6.49 -2.73 -11.60
N LEU A 21 -6.68 -1.78 -12.53
CA LEU A 21 -7.23 -0.45 -12.23
C LEU A 21 -8.65 -0.58 -11.64
N CYS A 22 -8.87 0.02 -10.47
CA CYS A 22 -10.15 -0.04 -9.80
C CYS A 22 -10.77 1.34 -9.58
N SER A 23 -9.96 2.40 -9.43
CA SER A 23 -10.46 3.77 -9.31
C SER A 23 -9.58 4.74 -10.08
N PHE A 24 -10.16 5.87 -10.46
CA PHE A 24 -9.37 6.95 -11.01
C PHE A 24 -10.01 8.32 -10.81
N TYR A 25 -9.15 9.33 -10.73
CA TYR A 25 -9.51 10.70 -10.42
C TYR A 25 -8.73 11.67 -11.30
N GLN A 26 -9.36 12.77 -11.70
CA GLN A 26 -8.74 13.86 -12.44
C GLN A 26 -8.97 15.18 -11.71
N PHE A 27 -7.88 15.90 -11.52
CA PHE A 27 -7.85 17.23 -10.93
C PHE A 27 -7.07 18.20 -11.82
N MET A 28 -7.31 19.49 -11.58
CA MET A 28 -6.56 20.60 -12.17
C MET A 28 -6.03 21.49 -11.05
N TYR A 29 -4.72 21.68 -10.99
CA TYR A 29 -4.05 22.59 -10.06
C TYR A 29 -3.17 23.56 -10.85
N GLN A 30 -3.52 24.86 -10.87
CA GLN A 30 -2.74 25.88 -11.60
C GLN A 30 -2.40 25.46 -13.05
N ASP A 31 -3.40 24.98 -13.79
CA ASP A 31 -3.28 24.44 -15.15
C ASP A 31 -2.34 23.22 -15.31
N ILE A 32 -1.97 22.56 -14.20
CA ILE A 32 -1.33 21.24 -14.19
C ILE A 32 -2.43 20.20 -14.02
N ARG A 33 -2.47 19.23 -14.94
CA ARG A 33 -3.39 18.10 -14.86
C ARG A 33 -2.82 17.07 -13.89
N ILE A 34 -3.63 16.61 -12.94
CA ILE A 34 -3.26 15.54 -12.01
C ILE A 34 -4.23 14.38 -12.24
N LEU A 35 -3.70 13.21 -12.57
CA LEU A 35 -4.41 11.96 -12.70
C LEU A 35 -4.01 11.03 -11.55
N LEU A 36 -4.99 10.43 -10.89
CA LEU A 36 -4.73 9.39 -9.89
C LEU A 36 -5.33 8.09 -10.37
N PHE A 37 -4.59 6.99 -10.23
CA PHE A 37 -4.98 5.64 -10.60
C PHE A 37 -4.80 4.72 -9.39
N GLY A 38 -5.91 4.24 -8.85
CA GLY A 38 -5.94 3.30 -7.74
C GLY A 38 -6.05 1.87 -8.25
N GLU A 39 -5.17 0.99 -7.82
CA GLU A 39 -5.21 -0.43 -8.18
C GLU A 39 -5.53 -1.37 -7.01
N ILE A 40 -5.96 -2.58 -7.38
CA ILE A 40 -5.88 -3.75 -6.52
C ILE A 40 -4.60 -4.49 -6.90
N HIS A 41 -3.67 -4.66 -5.94
CA HIS A 41 -2.33 -5.26 -6.12
C HIS A 41 -2.32 -6.73 -6.61
N ASP A 42 -3.49 -7.35 -6.82
CA ASP A 42 -3.58 -8.67 -7.42
C ASP A 42 -3.11 -8.62 -8.89
N THR A 43 -2.85 -9.80 -9.46
CA THR A 43 -2.43 -9.89 -10.87
C THR A 43 -3.61 -9.90 -11.84
N MET A 44 -3.38 -9.38 -13.05
CA MET A 44 -4.27 -9.45 -14.20
C MET A 44 -3.66 -10.28 -15.33
N SER A 45 -4.47 -10.67 -16.33
CA SER A 45 -3.94 -11.35 -17.51
C SER A 45 -3.05 -10.44 -18.33
N LYS A 46 -2.09 -11.03 -19.03
CA LYS A 46 -1.17 -10.32 -19.91
C LYS A 46 -1.87 -9.50 -21.00
N GLU A 47 -2.93 -10.03 -21.62
CA GLU A 47 -3.67 -9.32 -22.66
C GLU A 47 -4.26 -8.01 -22.12
N LEU A 48 -4.82 -8.05 -20.91
CA LEU A 48 -5.36 -6.85 -20.28
C LEU A 48 -4.27 -5.86 -19.92
N ALA A 49 -3.12 -6.34 -19.42
CA ALA A 49 -1.97 -5.50 -19.14
C ALA A 49 -1.50 -4.78 -20.41
N GLU A 50 -1.41 -5.49 -21.54
CA GLU A 50 -1.03 -4.95 -22.85
C GLU A 50 -2.01 -3.89 -23.34
N GLU A 51 -3.33 -4.09 -23.14
CA GLU A 51 -4.35 -3.08 -23.47
C GLU A 51 -4.15 -1.78 -22.67
N TYR A 52 -3.89 -1.87 -21.36
CA TYR A 52 -3.60 -0.70 -20.53
C TYR A 52 -2.31 0.00 -20.94
N ILE A 53 -1.24 -0.76 -21.18
CA ILE A 53 0.06 -0.24 -21.63
C ILE A 53 -0.10 0.51 -22.96
N GLN A 54 -0.82 -0.08 -23.92
CA GLN A 54 -1.06 0.55 -25.22
C GLN A 54 -1.81 1.86 -25.08
N LEU A 55 -2.90 1.86 -24.31
CA LEU A 55 -3.73 3.03 -24.10
C LEU A 55 -2.97 4.18 -23.41
N LEU A 56 -2.25 3.87 -22.33
CA LEU A 56 -1.47 4.86 -21.60
C LEU A 56 -0.31 5.39 -22.46
N ASN A 57 0.39 4.55 -23.22
CA ASN A 57 1.41 5.01 -24.17
C ASN A 57 0.81 5.96 -25.23
N GLU A 58 -0.37 5.66 -25.77
CA GLU A 58 -1.06 6.56 -26.70
C GLU A 58 -1.35 7.92 -26.06
N TYR A 59 -1.89 7.92 -24.84
CA TYR A 59 -2.16 9.16 -24.10
C TYR A 59 -0.88 9.97 -23.82
N ILE A 60 0.18 9.31 -23.35
CA ILE A 60 1.45 9.96 -23.00
C ILE A 60 2.15 10.52 -24.24
N ASN A 61 2.14 9.81 -25.36
CA ASN A 61 2.72 10.30 -26.61
C ASN A 61 2.01 11.56 -27.13
N ASN A 62 0.72 11.72 -26.81
CA ASN A 62 -0.07 12.89 -27.17
C ASN A 62 -0.06 14.01 -26.10
N SER A 63 0.59 13.78 -24.96
CA SER A 63 0.64 14.72 -23.85
C SER A 63 2.08 15.22 -23.62
N PRO A 64 2.33 16.53 -23.62
CA PRO A 64 3.64 17.05 -23.27
C PRO A 64 3.94 16.81 -21.77
N ASN A 65 5.21 16.51 -21.46
CA ASN A 65 5.77 16.44 -20.10
C ASN A 65 4.87 15.68 -19.10
N VAL A 66 4.80 14.35 -19.25
CA VAL A 66 4.10 13.47 -18.31
C VAL A 66 5.08 12.98 -17.24
N LYS A 67 4.71 13.15 -15.98
CA LYS A 67 5.46 12.64 -14.83
C LYS A 67 4.61 11.61 -14.11
N ILE A 68 5.14 10.41 -13.93
CA ILE A 68 4.42 9.31 -13.26
C ILE A 68 5.10 8.99 -11.94
N PHE A 69 4.36 9.13 -10.85
CA PHE A 69 4.73 8.62 -9.54
C PHE A 69 4.32 7.16 -9.42
N LEU A 70 5.27 6.28 -9.11
CA LEU A 70 5.05 4.84 -9.03
C LEU A 70 5.56 4.27 -7.70
N GLU A 71 4.68 3.57 -6.97
CA GLU A 71 4.92 3.00 -5.63
C GLU A 71 6.04 1.93 -5.58
N SER A 72 6.41 1.34 -6.73
CA SER A 72 7.41 0.27 -6.82
C SER A 72 8.41 0.55 -7.96
N ILE A 73 9.69 0.70 -7.61
CA ILE A 73 10.81 0.65 -8.56
C ILE A 73 12.00 -0.05 -7.89
N GLU A 74 11.89 -1.32 -7.52
CA GLU A 74 13.10 -2.12 -7.26
C GLU A 74 13.02 -3.51 -7.90
N GLY A 75 13.91 -3.73 -8.87
CA GLY A 75 14.72 -4.95 -8.92
C GLY A 75 14.19 -6.19 -9.64
N GLU A 76 12.90 -6.30 -9.97
CA GLU A 76 12.46 -7.50 -10.70
C GLU A 76 12.74 -7.36 -12.20
N GLU A 77 13.50 -8.33 -12.73
CA GLU A 77 13.62 -8.56 -14.16
C GLU A 77 12.23 -8.43 -14.80
N LYS A 78 12.15 -7.88 -16.01
CA LYS A 78 10.94 -7.91 -16.85
C LYS A 78 10.59 -9.36 -17.13
N ASN A 79 10.01 -10.04 -16.15
CA ASN A 79 9.70 -11.44 -16.22
C ASN A 79 8.48 -11.57 -17.12
N ASN A 80 8.61 -12.42 -18.14
CA ASN A 80 7.53 -12.85 -19.02
C ASN A 80 6.59 -13.79 -18.23
N SER A 81 6.02 -13.33 -17.12
CA SER A 81 4.90 -14.02 -16.49
C SER A 81 3.65 -13.81 -17.35
N ASP A 82 2.77 -14.81 -17.40
CA ASP A 82 1.45 -14.70 -18.05
C ASP A 82 0.50 -13.75 -17.27
N HIS A 83 0.97 -13.21 -16.14
CA HIS A 83 0.23 -12.39 -15.20
C HIS A 83 1.08 -11.22 -14.67
N LEU A 84 0.52 -10.00 -14.66
CA LEU A 84 1.16 -8.77 -14.17
C LEU A 84 0.19 -7.97 -13.29
N SER A 85 0.65 -7.25 -12.27
CA SER A 85 -0.19 -6.24 -11.61
C SER A 85 -0.35 -4.99 -12.50
N PHE A 86 -1.25 -4.06 -12.16
CA PHE A 86 -1.39 -2.83 -12.94
C PHE A 86 -0.21 -1.90 -12.73
N ILE A 87 0.30 -1.74 -11.50
CA ILE A 87 1.54 -1.03 -11.19
C ILE A 87 2.71 -1.60 -12.00
N ASP A 88 2.88 -2.92 -12.06
CA ASP A 88 3.98 -3.53 -12.84
C ASP A 88 3.83 -3.26 -14.34
N SER A 89 2.59 -3.23 -14.85
CA SER A 89 2.34 -2.89 -16.25
C SER A 89 2.82 -1.48 -16.61
N ILE A 90 2.79 -0.53 -15.66
CA ILE A 90 3.26 0.86 -15.86
C ILE A 90 4.78 0.89 -16.14
N LEU A 91 5.55 -0.09 -15.68
CA LEU A 91 6.99 -0.20 -15.97
C LEU A 91 7.31 -0.47 -17.45
N PHE A 92 6.30 -0.86 -18.24
CA PHE A 92 6.43 -1.10 -19.68
C PHE A 92 6.05 0.12 -20.53
N LEU A 93 5.64 1.23 -19.91
CA LEU A 93 5.41 2.49 -20.63
C LEU A 93 6.74 3.02 -21.19
N ASN A 94 6.70 3.48 -22.43
CA ASN A 94 7.89 3.93 -23.13
C ASN A 94 7.55 5.10 -24.04
N SER A 95 7.92 6.31 -23.61
CA SER A 95 7.69 7.54 -24.35
C SER A 95 8.79 8.55 -24.05
N PRO A 96 9.23 9.35 -25.04
CA PRO A 96 10.13 10.49 -24.77
C PRO A 96 9.47 11.60 -23.93
N ASN A 97 8.14 11.61 -23.81
CA ASN A 97 7.41 12.58 -22.99
C ASN A 97 7.29 12.15 -21.52
N LEU A 98 7.74 10.93 -21.18
CA LEU A 98 7.55 10.31 -19.89
C LEU A 98 8.77 10.49 -18.98
N THR A 99 8.55 10.97 -17.76
CA THR A 99 9.48 10.85 -16.64
C THR A 99 8.85 9.98 -15.56
N VAL A 100 9.48 8.85 -15.23
CA VAL A 100 9.05 8.02 -14.10
C VAL A 100 9.77 8.50 -12.85
N ILE A 101 9.00 8.71 -11.78
CA ILE A 101 9.45 9.16 -10.48
C ILE A 101 9.10 8.06 -9.49
N PRO A 102 10.10 7.42 -8.85
CA PRO A 102 9.80 6.50 -7.76
C PRO A 102 9.07 7.25 -6.65
N ALA A 103 7.85 6.84 -6.35
CA ALA A 103 7.19 7.16 -5.11
C ALA A 103 7.73 6.18 -4.08
N ASP A 104 8.90 6.53 -3.57
CA ASP A 104 9.77 5.68 -2.79
C ASP A 104 9.02 5.09 -1.59
N LYS A 105 8.79 3.76 -1.60
CA LYS A 105 8.74 2.98 -0.36
C LYS A 105 10.16 2.96 0.18
N ARG A 106 10.61 4.10 0.70
CA ARG A 106 11.99 4.35 1.16
C ARG A 106 12.54 3.09 1.80
N GLN A 107 13.52 2.48 1.11
CA GLN A 107 14.10 1.17 1.37
C GLN A 107 13.87 0.75 2.82
N TYR A 108 12.86 -0.09 3.02
CA TYR A 108 12.62 -0.63 4.34
C TYR A 108 13.87 -1.38 4.78
N ASN A 109 14.14 -1.35 6.08
CA ASN A 109 15.03 -2.34 6.64
C ASN A 109 14.45 -3.72 6.26
N GLU A 110 15.22 -4.53 5.54
CA GLU A 110 14.84 -5.89 5.12
C GLU A 110 14.22 -6.67 6.29
N ALA A 111 14.80 -6.55 7.48
CA ALA A 111 14.30 -7.21 8.69
C ALA A 111 12.96 -6.63 9.19
N PHE A 112 12.63 -5.36 8.92
CA PHE A 112 11.30 -4.80 9.20
C PHE A 112 10.25 -5.35 8.23
N THR A 113 10.58 -5.42 6.93
CA THR A 113 9.74 -6.02 5.89
C THR A 113 9.45 -7.48 6.19
N ASP A 114 10.45 -8.24 6.60
CA ASP A 114 10.31 -9.66 6.92
C ASP A 114 9.36 -9.90 8.09
N VAL A 115 9.41 -9.07 9.13
CA VAL A 115 8.43 -9.13 10.23
C VAL A 115 7.02 -8.84 9.70
N PHE A 116 6.85 -7.84 8.83
CA PHE A 116 5.54 -7.54 8.23
C PHE A 116 5.00 -8.72 7.41
N LEU A 117 5.82 -9.27 6.50
CA LEU A 117 5.45 -10.38 5.63
C LEU A 117 5.09 -11.61 6.45
N PHE A 118 5.87 -11.94 7.47
CA PHE A 118 5.53 -13.02 8.40
C PHE A 118 4.17 -12.83 9.06
N LEU A 119 3.92 -11.65 9.64
CA LEU A 119 2.65 -11.34 10.32
C LEU A 119 1.46 -11.40 9.35
N ARG A 120 1.64 -10.91 8.12
CA ARG A 120 0.64 -10.96 7.06
C ARG A 120 0.34 -12.40 6.66
N THR A 121 1.37 -13.21 6.38
CA THR A 121 1.23 -14.64 6.05
C THR A 121 0.41 -15.38 7.10
N LEU A 122 0.66 -15.10 8.38
CA LEU A 122 -0.10 -15.72 9.46
C LEU A 122 -1.56 -15.22 9.55
N SER A 123 -1.83 -13.96 9.20
CA SER A 123 -3.20 -13.41 9.20
C SER A 123 -4.10 -14.00 8.10
N GLU A 124 -3.49 -14.51 7.03
CA GLU A 124 -4.19 -15.18 5.93
C GLU A 124 -4.56 -16.64 6.26
N LEU A 125 -4.05 -17.18 7.37
CA LEU A 125 -4.44 -18.50 7.85
C LEU A 125 -5.92 -18.51 8.27
N PRO A 126 -6.69 -19.56 7.93
CA PRO A 126 -8.11 -19.61 8.19
C PRO A 126 -8.42 -19.49 9.71
N PRO A 127 -9.35 -18.60 10.11
CA PRO A 127 -9.59 -18.21 11.50
C PRO A 127 -10.19 -19.29 12.41
N SER A 128 -10.49 -20.48 11.89
CA SER A 128 -11.38 -21.46 12.54
C SER A 128 -10.72 -22.68 13.16
N ASN A 129 -9.41 -22.88 13.02
CA ASN A 129 -8.78 -24.10 13.52
C ASN A 129 -8.05 -23.86 14.85
N SER A 130 -8.81 -23.92 15.95
CA SER A 130 -8.24 -24.14 17.30
C SER A 130 -7.28 -25.34 17.35
N SER A 131 -7.40 -26.25 16.39
CA SER A 131 -6.56 -27.43 16.22
C SER A 131 -5.08 -27.13 15.95
N TYR A 132 -4.72 -25.93 15.49
CA TYR A 132 -3.32 -25.55 15.35
C TYR A 132 -2.63 -25.53 16.71
N PHE A 133 -3.23 -24.86 17.70
CA PHE A 133 -2.69 -24.80 19.05
C PHE A 133 -2.85 -26.12 19.83
N ASP A 134 -3.70 -27.02 19.37
CA ASP A 134 -3.81 -28.39 19.91
C ASP A 134 -2.69 -29.33 19.38
N ASN A 135 -1.97 -28.91 18.33
CA ASN A 135 -0.79 -29.62 17.87
C ASN A 135 0.39 -29.31 18.81
N PRO A 136 1.00 -30.32 19.47
CA PRO A 136 2.18 -30.10 20.32
C PRO A 136 3.40 -29.57 19.55
N LYS A 137 3.36 -29.62 18.21
CA LYS A 137 4.37 -29.05 17.31
C LYS A 137 3.97 -27.70 16.71
N PHE A 138 2.99 -27.00 17.29
CA PHE A 138 2.56 -25.70 16.78
C PHE A 138 3.71 -24.67 16.76
N THR A 139 4.52 -24.64 17.81
CA THR A 139 5.70 -23.77 17.87
C THR A 139 6.70 -24.14 16.79
N ASP A 140 6.93 -25.43 16.53
CA ASP A 140 7.80 -25.89 15.44
C ASP A 140 7.26 -25.43 14.08
N PHE A 141 5.94 -25.53 13.85
CA PHE A 141 5.29 -25.03 12.64
C PHE A 141 5.47 -23.51 12.44
N LEU A 142 5.35 -22.71 13.50
CA LEU A 142 5.62 -21.27 13.42
C LEU A 142 7.10 -20.97 13.16
N LEU A 143 7.99 -21.76 13.74
CA LEU A 143 9.43 -21.65 13.51
C LEU A 143 9.79 -22.02 12.08
N ASP A 144 9.18 -23.07 11.50
CA ASP A 144 9.34 -23.48 10.11
C ASP A 144 8.95 -22.33 9.16
N ILE A 145 7.81 -21.66 9.42
CA ILE A 145 7.41 -20.47 8.66
C ILE A 145 8.43 -19.33 8.85
N ALA A 146 8.96 -19.17 10.05
CA ALA A 146 9.90 -18.10 10.38
C ALA A 146 11.32 -18.32 9.80
N GLU A 147 11.65 -19.52 9.29
CA GLU A 147 12.99 -19.80 8.73
C GLU A 147 13.30 -18.97 7.49
N ASP A 148 12.26 -18.56 6.76
CA ASP A 148 12.38 -17.77 5.53
C ASP A 148 12.60 -16.26 5.79
N TYR A 149 12.58 -15.82 7.06
CA TYR A 149 12.54 -14.40 7.43
C TYR A 149 13.71 -13.98 8.33
N ASN A 150 14.23 -12.77 8.15
CA ASN A 150 15.30 -12.20 8.95
C ASN A 150 14.84 -11.83 10.37
N ARG A 151 15.29 -12.62 11.35
CA ARG A 151 14.96 -12.49 12.78
C ARG A 151 15.94 -11.59 13.54
N THR A 152 16.37 -10.48 12.96
CA THR A 152 17.28 -9.53 13.65
C THR A 152 16.58 -8.27 14.15
N PHE A 153 15.37 -7.98 13.68
CA PHE A 153 14.66 -6.74 14.00
C PHE A 153 14.09 -6.75 15.43
N THR A 154 14.39 -5.72 16.22
CA THR A 154 14.03 -5.62 17.65
C THR A 154 13.10 -4.45 17.95
N PHE A 155 12.53 -4.41 19.17
CA PHE A 155 11.76 -3.25 19.65
C PHE A 155 12.54 -1.93 19.59
N PRO A 156 13.81 -1.85 20.05
CA PRO A 156 14.65 -0.67 19.84
C PRO A 156 14.74 -0.23 18.38
N ASP A 157 14.88 -1.16 17.44
CA ASP A 157 14.94 -0.84 16.01
C ASP A 157 13.62 -0.22 15.52
N LEU A 158 12.48 -0.80 15.92
CA LEU A 158 11.16 -0.25 15.62
C LEU A 158 10.97 1.14 16.20
N PHE A 159 11.38 1.37 17.45
CA PHE A 159 11.29 2.69 18.07
C PHE A 159 12.17 3.71 17.35
N ASN A 160 13.38 3.34 16.99
CA ASN A 160 14.29 4.21 16.25
C ASN A 160 13.71 4.56 14.88
N LEU A 161 13.16 3.57 14.16
CA LEU A 161 12.49 3.77 12.88
C LEU A 161 11.33 4.76 13.01
N LEU A 162 10.38 4.50 13.91
CA LEU A 162 9.19 5.34 14.08
C LEU A 162 9.56 6.77 14.52
N ASN A 163 10.48 6.93 15.47
CA ASN A 163 10.92 8.26 15.91
C ASN A 163 11.63 9.03 14.79
N SER A 164 12.48 8.35 14.01
CA SER A 164 13.18 8.94 12.87
C SER A 164 12.18 9.46 11.83
N GLU A 165 11.17 8.64 11.48
CA GLU A 165 10.16 9.02 10.50
C GLU A 165 9.22 10.12 10.98
N ILE A 166 8.81 10.09 12.26
CA ILE A 166 8.07 11.21 12.87
C ILE A 166 8.89 12.50 12.78
N GLY A 167 10.19 12.45 13.10
CA GLY A 167 11.08 13.60 13.04
C GLY A 167 11.22 14.14 11.61
N ARG A 168 11.42 13.26 10.64
CA ARG A 168 11.56 13.60 9.22
C ARG A 168 10.27 14.21 8.65
N LEU A 169 9.11 13.59 8.89
CA LEU A 169 7.82 14.14 8.48
C LEU A 169 7.52 15.48 9.16
N SER A 170 7.90 15.64 10.43
CA SER A 170 7.75 16.92 11.14
C SER A 170 8.64 18.01 10.54
N GLN A 171 9.81 17.67 10.00
CA GLN A 171 10.65 18.62 9.27
C GLN A 171 10.04 18.99 7.93
N LEU A 172 9.60 18.00 7.14
CA LEU A 172 8.90 18.20 5.87
C LEU A 172 7.65 19.08 6.06
N GLY A 173 6.88 18.83 7.11
CA GLY A 173 5.70 19.63 7.44
C GLY A 173 5.99 21.11 7.71
N LYS A 174 7.21 21.46 8.17
CA LYS A 174 7.63 22.86 8.38
C LYS A 174 8.01 23.58 7.08
N GLU A 175 8.28 22.84 6.01
CA GLU A 175 8.61 23.39 4.69
C GLU A 175 7.36 23.81 3.92
N ILE A 176 6.18 23.37 4.34
CA ILE A 176 4.90 23.75 3.75
C ILE A 176 4.59 25.21 4.09
N ASP A 177 4.30 26.01 3.06
CA ASP A 177 3.83 27.38 3.24
C ASP A 177 2.56 27.41 4.11
N PRO A 178 2.49 28.23 5.18
CA PRO A 178 1.34 28.31 6.07
C PRO A 178 -0.01 28.61 5.39
N SER A 179 -0.01 29.15 4.17
CA SER A 179 -1.21 29.35 3.36
C SER A 179 -1.84 28.04 2.87
N HIS A 180 -1.10 26.93 2.82
CA HIS A 180 -1.59 25.60 2.45
C HIS A 180 -2.06 24.79 3.67
N LEU A 181 -3.03 25.35 4.41
CA LEU A 181 -3.54 24.78 5.65
C LEU A 181 -4.00 23.31 5.54
N HIS A 182 -4.63 22.94 4.43
CA HIS A 182 -5.11 21.56 4.21
C HIS A 182 -3.96 20.57 4.03
N LEU A 183 -2.90 20.96 3.33
CA LEU A 183 -1.70 20.15 3.17
C LEU A 183 -0.97 19.96 4.50
N GLY A 184 -0.77 21.05 5.25
CA GLY A 184 -0.19 20.98 6.60
C GLY A 184 -1.00 20.10 7.55
N SER A 185 -2.34 20.20 7.50
CA SER A 185 -3.24 19.38 8.31
C SER A 185 -3.17 17.89 7.94
N TYR A 186 -3.06 17.58 6.65
CA TYR A 186 -2.90 16.22 6.15
C TYR A 186 -1.61 15.58 6.66
N ILE A 187 -0.47 16.26 6.50
CA ILE A 187 0.82 15.78 7.00
C ILE A 187 0.80 15.61 8.52
N GLN A 188 0.18 16.55 9.26
CA GLN A 188 0.03 16.41 10.70
C GLN A 188 -0.83 15.20 11.10
N SER A 189 -1.87 14.87 10.33
CA SER A 189 -2.67 13.67 10.53
C SER A 189 -1.83 12.39 10.35
N CYS A 190 -1.00 12.33 9.31
CA CYS A 190 -0.07 11.21 9.11
C CYS A 190 0.93 11.08 10.27
N ILE A 191 1.51 12.19 10.74
CA ILE A 191 2.41 12.21 11.90
C ILE A 191 1.70 11.65 13.15
N ASN A 192 0.45 12.04 13.39
CA ASN A 192 -0.31 11.56 14.54
C ASN A 192 -0.55 10.04 14.48
N ASN A 193 -0.74 9.47 13.29
CA ASN A 193 -0.85 8.02 13.11
C ASN A 193 0.47 7.29 13.40
N LEU A 194 1.62 7.85 12.99
CA LEU A 194 2.92 7.30 13.37
C LEU A 194 3.18 7.40 14.87
N VAL A 195 2.76 8.50 15.51
CA VAL A 195 2.82 8.64 16.98
C VAL A 195 1.95 7.59 17.67
N LYS A 196 0.75 7.31 17.12
CA LYS A 196 -0.11 6.23 17.61
C LYS A 196 0.58 4.87 17.47
N ALA A 197 1.20 4.59 16.32
CA ALA A 197 1.96 3.36 16.09
C ALA A 197 3.09 3.19 17.11
N LEU A 198 3.83 4.26 17.42
CA LEU A 198 4.89 4.26 18.42
C LEU A 198 4.35 4.01 19.84
N ALA A 199 3.20 4.58 20.19
CA ALA A 199 2.56 4.34 21.48
C ALA A 199 2.15 2.86 21.61
N LEU A 200 1.49 2.31 20.59
CA LEU A 200 1.11 0.89 20.54
C LEU A 200 2.32 -0.03 20.65
N ALA A 201 3.41 0.27 19.93
CA ALA A 201 4.64 -0.50 20.00
C ALA A 201 5.25 -0.51 21.42
N LYS A 202 5.24 0.63 22.13
CA LYS A 202 5.72 0.72 23.51
C LYS A 202 4.85 -0.05 24.50
N ASP A 203 3.54 -0.03 24.31
CA ASP A 203 2.64 -0.79 25.18
C ASP A 203 2.76 -2.29 24.93
N LEU A 204 2.98 -2.68 23.67
CA LEU A 204 3.24 -4.06 23.28
C LEU A 204 4.59 -4.56 23.80
N GLU A 205 5.63 -3.73 23.79
CA GLU A 205 6.91 -4.05 24.44
C GLU A 205 6.71 -4.36 25.92
N LYS A 206 5.95 -3.53 26.64
CA LYS A 206 5.66 -3.78 28.06
C LYS A 206 4.92 -5.11 28.25
N GLU A 207 3.88 -5.37 27.47
CA GLU A 207 3.11 -6.63 27.54
C GLU A 207 3.99 -7.85 27.25
N CYS A 208 4.88 -7.74 26.27
CA CYS A 208 5.76 -8.83 25.85
C CYS A 208 6.93 -9.06 26.81
N CYS A 209 7.51 -7.99 27.35
CA CYS A 209 8.73 -8.01 28.16
C CYS A 209 8.46 -7.99 29.67
N MET A 210 7.20 -7.97 30.12
CA MET A 210 6.87 -8.18 31.52
C MET A 210 7.20 -9.63 31.94
N PRO A 211 7.90 -9.83 33.08
CA PRO A 211 8.19 -11.17 33.57
C PRO A 211 6.88 -11.87 33.97
N ILE A 212 6.69 -13.11 33.49
CA ILE A 212 5.51 -13.92 33.76
C ILE A 212 5.61 -14.57 35.16
N THR A 213 6.82 -14.75 35.69
CA THR A 213 7.11 -15.23 37.06
C THR A 213 8.51 -14.80 37.48
N ASP A 214 8.74 -14.71 38.80
CA ASP A 214 9.98 -14.28 39.47
C ASP A 214 11.27 -14.62 38.71
N GLY A 215 12.02 -13.59 38.33
CA GLY A 215 13.48 -13.65 38.27
C GLY A 215 14.11 -13.49 36.89
N GLU A 216 13.66 -14.19 35.85
CA GLU A 216 14.44 -14.22 34.59
C GLU A 216 13.54 -14.34 33.35
N HIS A 217 13.30 -13.21 32.67
CA HIS A 217 13.67 -13.01 31.26
C HIS A 217 13.36 -11.58 30.82
N LYS A 218 14.37 -10.87 30.29
CA LYS A 218 14.15 -9.81 29.31
C LYS A 218 14.19 -10.49 27.94
N PRO A 219 13.15 -10.42 27.10
CA PRO A 219 13.29 -10.80 25.71
C PRO A 219 14.17 -9.75 25.03
N SER A 220 15.49 -9.95 25.07
CA SER A 220 16.42 -9.31 24.13
C SER A 220 16.47 -10.15 22.85
N GLY A 221 15.30 -10.40 22.28
CA GLY A 221 15.09 -11.22 21.09
C GLY A 221 14.46 -10.41 19.97
N SER A 222 14.40 -11.00 18.79
CA SER A 222 13.72 -10.35 17.66
C SER A 222 12.22 -10.25 17.90
N ILE A 223 11.57 -9.28 17.26
CA ILE A 223 10.11 -9.13 17.30
C ILE A 223 9.42 -10.41 16.82
N LEU A 224 9.95 -11.06 15.79
CA LEU A 224 9.50 -12.35 15.26
C LEU A 224 9.48 -13.42 16.37
N ASP A 225 10.59 -13.58 17.09
CA ASP A 225 10.71 -14.58 18.17
C ASP A 225 9.69 -14.33 19.28
N ILE A 226 9.57 -13.06 19.67
CA ILE A 226 8.64 -12.62 20.70
C ILE A 226 7.19 -12.92 20.26
N CYS A 227 6.85 -12.71 19.00
CA CYS A 227 5.53 -13.06 18.47
C CYS A 227 5.26 -14.56 18.58
N ILE A 228 6.20 -15.40 18.13
CA ILE A 228 6.09 -16.86 18.17
C ILE A 228 5.91 -17.35 19.61
N GLU A 229 6.74 -16.86 20.53
CA GLU A 229 6.68 -17.21 21.94
C GLU A 229 5.32 -16.86 22.55
N LYS A 230 4.85 -15.62 22.35
CA LYS A 230 3.61 -15.13 22.95
C LYS A 230 2.38 -15.82 22.37
N MET A 231 2.37 -16.11 21.07
CA MET A 231 1.31 -16.91 20.47
C MET A 231 1.25 -18.32 21.06
N GLY A 232 2.40 -18.97 21.24
CA GLY A 232 2.49 -20.29 21.87
C GLY A 232 1.97 -20.29 23.32
N GLN A 233 2.37 -19.29 24.11
CA GLN A 233 1.96 -19.14 25.52
C GLN A 233 0.46 -18.83 25.66
N ALA A 234 -0.05 -17.85 24.92
CA ALA A 234 -1.45 -17.42 24.99
C ALA A 234 -2.40 -18.35 24.23
N ARG A 235 -1.86 -19.24 23.39
CA ARG A 235 -2.61 -20.07 22.44
C ARG A 235 -3.58 -19.24 21.58
N SER A 236 -3.11 -18.09 21.09
CA SER A 236 -3.93 -17.09 20.41
C SER A 236 -3.12 -16.33 19.36
N PHE A 237 -3.80 -15.92 18.27
CA PHE A 237 -3.26 -15.01 17.24
C PHE A 237 -3.51 -13.53 17.55
N GLU A 238 -4.10 -13.19 18.70
CA GLU A 238 -4.45 -11.79 19.05
C GLU A 238 -3.25 -10.84 18.99
N ILE A 239 -2.06 -11.32 19.35
CA ILE A 239 -0.85 -10.50 19.27
C ILE A 239 -0.50 -10.08 17.84
N ILE A 240 -0.82 -10.91 16.83
CA ILE A 240 -0.62 -10.57 15.42
C ILE A 240 -1.46 -9.37 15.04
N VAL A 241 -2.72 -9.32 15.50
CA VAL A 241 -3.63 -8.20 15.18
C VAL A 241 -3.06 -6.88 15.70
N LYS A 242 -2.55 -6.86 16.94
CA LYS A 242 -1.90 -5.69 17.54
C LYS A 242 -0.66 -5.26 16.75
N TRP A 243 0.17 -6.22 16.34
CA TRP A 243 1.35 -5.95 15.53
C TRP A 243 0.98 -5.40 14.15
N LEU A 244 0.05 -6.04 13.44
CA LEU A 244 -0.42 -5.58 12.14
C LEU A 244 -1.01 -4.18 12.22
N GLU A 245 -1.70 -3.80 13.30
CA GLU A 245 -2.16 -2.41 13.48
C GLU A 245 -0.99 -1.41 13.47
N ILE A 246 0.12 -1.72 14.15
CA ILE A 246 1.34 -0.87 14.14
C ILE A 246 1.87 -0.74 12.71
N TYR A 247 1.96 -1.85 11.98
CA TYR A 247 2.42 -1.87 10.60
C TYR A 247 1.50 -1.10 9.67
N TYR A 248 0.18 -1.28 9.74
CA TYR A 248 -0.77 -0.53 8.92
C TYR A 248 -0.74 0.96 9.21
N LEU A 249 -0.61 1.36 10.48
CA LEU A 249 -0.45 2.78 10.85
C LEU A 249 0.87 3.36 10.33
N TYR A 250 1.92 2.55 10.25
CA TYR A 250 3.20 2.96 9.68
C TYR A 250 3.13 3.03 8.15
N GLU A 251 2.93 1.88 7.49
CA GLU A 251 2.97 1.71 6.03
C GLU A 251 2.04 2.68 5.32
N ILE A 252 0.77 2.73 5.74
CA ILE A 252 -0.25 3.51 5.03
C ILE A 252 0.08 5.00 5.10
N TYR A 253 0.26 5.52 6.32
CA TYR A 253 0.34 6.95 6.54
C TYR A 253 1.73 7.54 6.27
N HIS A 254 2.79 6.74 6.39
CA HIS A 254 4.13 7.16 5.99
C HIS A 254 4.22 7.33 4.48
N PHE A 255 3.76 6.32 3.72
CA PHE A 255 3.74 6.39 2.26
C PHE A 255 2.90 7.58 1.79
N ASP A 256 1.67 7.72 2.32
CA ASP A 256 0.78 8.83 1.99
C ASP A 256 1.42 10.19 2.25
N ALA A 257 2.10 10.35 3.38
CA ALA A 257 2.73 11.61 3.73
C ALA A 257 3.85 11.97 2.73
N THR A 258 4.68 11.00 2.34
CA THR A 258 5.77 11.32 1.42
C THR A 258 5.37 11.40 -0.03
N LEU A 259 4.44 10.57 -0.48
CA LEU A 259 3.85 10.72 -1.80
C LEU A 259 3.23 12.11 -1.97
N VAL A 260 2.47 12.58 -0.97
CA VAL A 260 1.89 13.92 -0.98
C VAL A 260 2.97 15.01 -1.01
N MET A 261 4.05 14.87 -0.24
CA MET A 261 5.15 15.83 -0.27
C MET A 261 5.87 15.86 -1.62
N ASP A 262 6.09 14.71 -2.25
CA ASP A 262 6.76 14.64 -3.56
C ASP A 262 5.88 15.24 -4.66
N VAL A 263 4.58 14.90 -4.66
CA VAL A 263 3.59 15.53 -5.55
C VAL A 263 3.56 17.04 -5.33
N TRP A 264 3.53 17.48 -4.07
CA TRP A 264 3.51 18.89 -3.71
C TRP A 264 4.75 19.63 -4.22
N GLN A 265 5.95 19.09 -3.97
CA GLN A 265 7.20 19.70 -4.43
C GLN A 265 7.22 19.88 -5.94
N ILE A 266 6.71 18.91 -6.72
CA ILE A 266 6.61 19.05 -8.16
C ILE A 266 5.61 20.14 -8.55
N LEU A 267 4.43 20.16 -7.93
CA LEU A 267 3.41 21.19 -8.21
C LEU A 267 3.92 22.62 -7.97
N GLN A 268 4.88 22.82 -7.07
CA GLN A 268 5.48 24.14 -6.81
C GLN A 268 6.47 24.63 -7.88
N HIS A 269 7.09 23.71 -8.64
CA HIS A 269 8.19 24.05 -9.56
C HIS A 269 7.82 23.90 -11.03
N GLU A 270 6.73 23.19 -11.34
CA GLU A 270 6.29 22.95 -12.71
C GLU A 270 5.64 24.18 -13.35
N LYS A 271 5.74 24.25 -14.69
CA LYS A 271 5.12 25.34 -15.46
C LYS A 271 3.66 25.01 -15.77
N PRO A 272 2.71 25.91 -15.45
CA PRO A 272 1.30 25.78 -15.83
C PRO A 272 1.08 25.46 -17.32
N GLY A 273 0.10 24.60 -17.62
CA GLY A 273 -0.44 24.40 -18.97
C GLY A 273 0.25 23.36 -19.85
N ASN A 274 1.40 22.80 -19.43
CA ASN A 274 2.18 21.85 -20.24
C ASN A 274 2.57 20.56 -19.49
N THR A 275 2.05 20.32 -18.28
CA THR A 275 2.47 19.19 -17.44
C THR A 275 1.27 18.35 -17.04
N THR A 276 1.41 17.03 -17.13
CA THR A 276 0.49 16.06 -16.50
C THR A 276 1.25 15.26 -15.45
N LEU A 277 0.74 15.26 -14.22
CA LEU A 277 1.17 14.35 -13.17
C LEU A 277 0.23 13.16 -13.15
N ILE A 278 0.76 11.95 -13.13
CA ILE A 278 0.02 10.72 -12.91
C ILE A 278 0.55 10.09 -11.63
N VAL A 279 -0.33 9.67 -10.74
CA VAL A 279 0.01 8.92 -9.54
C VAL A 279 -0.64 7.56 -9.65
N VAL A 280 0.17 6.50 -9.54
CA VAL A 280 -0.31 5.12 -9.53
C VAL A 280 0.09 4.47 -8.23
N SER A 281 -0.90 4.05 -7.45
CA SER A 281 -0.71 3.41 -6.14
C SER A 281 -1.89 2.49 -5.79
N GLY A 282 -1.78 1.77 -4.68
CA GLY A 282 -2.93 1.06 -4.12
C GLY A 282 -4.16 1.96 -3.92
N ASP A 283 -5.36 1.42 -4.13
CA ASP A 283 -6.63 2.18 -4.12
C ASP A 283 -6.81 3.05 -2.86
N THR A 284 -6.48 2.52 -1.68
CA THR A 284 -6.58 3.25 -0.42
C THR A 284 -5.71 4.52 -0.40
N HIS A 285 -4.46 4.42 -0.85
CA HIS A 285 -3.54 5.56 -0.94
C HIS A 285 -4.06 6.60 -1.94
N THR A 286 -4.56 6.13 -3.09
CA THR A 286 -5.17 6.98 -4.11
C THR A 286 -6.40 7.71 -3.55
N GLU A 287 -7.25 7.06 -2.76
CA GLU A 287 -8.43 7.69 -2.14
C GLU A 287 -8.05 8.79 -1.13
N HIS A 288 -7.04 8.56 -0.29
CA HIS A 288 -6.56 9.56 0.66
C HIS A 288 -6.00 10.80 -0.07
N LEU A 289 -5.21 10.59 -1.11
CA LEU A 289 -4.66 11.67 -1.94
C LEU A 289 -5.77 12.40 -2.71
N ALA A 290 -6.76 11.68 -3.25
CA ALA A 290 -7.92 12.27 -3.89
C ALA A 290 -8.68 13.19 -2.94
N HIS A 291 -8.89 12.76 -1.69
CA HIS A 291 -9.55 13.58 -0.68
C HIS A 291 -8.79 14.88 -0.42
N LEU A 292 -7.47 14.83 -0.25
CA LEU A 292 -6.65 16.04 -0.13
C LEU A 292 -6.79 16.95 -1.36
N LEU A 293 -6.69 16.38 -2.57
CA LEU A 293 -6.74 17.14 -3.81
C LEU A 293 -8.09 17.83 -4.03
N THR A 294 -9.21 17.26 -3.57
CA THR A 294 -10.51 17.97 -3.61
C THR A 294 -10.53 19.28 -2.84
N LEU A 295 -9.64 19.45 -1.85
CA LEU A 295 -9.56 20.65 -1.01
C LEU A 295 -8.59 21.69 -1.56
N ILE A 296 -7.58 21.28 -2.35
CA ILE A 296 -6.50 22.16 -2.81
C ILE A 296 -6.47 22.38 -4.33
N SER A 297 -7.30 21.68 -5.09
CA SER A 297 -7.35 21.72 -6.55
C SER A 297 -8.78 21.70 -7.08
N THR A 298 -8.96 21.82 -8.40
CA THR A 298 -10.28 21.74 -9.04
C THR A 298 -10.54 20.30 -9.51
N PRO A 299 -11.53 19.59 -8.94
CA PRO A 299 -11.92 18.27 -9.44
C PRO A 299 -12.55 18.39 -10.83
N ILE A 300 -12.15 17.51 -11.75
CA ILE A 300 -12.66 17.48 -13.12
C ILE A 300 -13.62 16.30 -13.27
N ASN A 301 -13.12 15.07 -13.06
CA ASN A 301 -13.86 13.82 -13.25
C ASN A 301 -13.30 12.75 -12.29
N SER A 302 -14.12 11.75 -11.95
CA SER A 302 -13.69 10.61 -11.12
C SER A 302 -14.62 9.41 -11.31
N MET A 303 -14.08 8.19 -11.15
CA MET A 303 -14.87 6.99 -10.91
C MET A 303 -14.33 6.25 -9.71
N ARG A 304 -15.30 5.83 -8.90
CA ARG A 304 -15.14 4.85 -7.86
C ARG A 304 -16.01 3.66 -8.23
N PRO A 305 -15.52 2.41 -8.11
CA PRO A 305 -16.38 1.27 -8.32
C PRO A 305 -17.41 1.25 -7.17
N GLY A 306 -18.69 1.06 -7.48
CA GLY A 306 -19.70 0.88 -6.44
C GLY A 306 -19.40 -0.41 -5.66
N GLN A 307 -18.94 -0.29 -4.41
CA GLN A 307 -18.79 -1.31 -3.34
C GLN A 307 -18.38 -2.77 -3.68
N GLN A 308 -17.99 -3.13 -4.90
CA GLN A 308 -17.85 -4.53 -5.33
C GLN A 308 -16.60 -4.82 -6.16
N GLY A 309 -15.46 -4.18 -5.87
CA GLY A 309 -14.16 -4.62 -6.42
C GLY A 309 -14.13 -4.77 -7.95
N HIS A 310 -14.99 -4.03 -8.66
CA HIS A 310 -15.12 -4.16 -10.11
C HIS A 310 -13.97 -3.40 -10.76
N ARG A 311 -13.10 -4.16 -11.41
CA ARG A 311 -12.04 -3.64 -12.25
C ARG A 311 -12.63 -2.76 -13.35
N ILE A 312 -12.02 -1.60 -13.56
CA ILE A 312 -12.34 -0.68 -14.64
C ILE A 312 -11.89 -1.33 -15.96
N SER A 313 -12.58 -1.08 -17.08
CA SER A 313 -12.12 -1.58 -18.39
C SER A 313 -11.19 -0.58 -19.08
N PRO A 314 -10.29 -1.02 -19.97
CA PRO A 314 -9.48 -0.12 -20.79
C PRO A 314 -10.32 0.89 -21.60
N ASP A 315 -11.48 0.48 -22.12
CA ASP A 315 -12.41 1.39 -22.80
C ASP A 315 -12.91 2.51 -21.88
N THR A 316 -13.21 2.20 -20.62
CA THR A 316 -13.64 3.19 -19.63
C THR A 316 -12.52 4.16 -19.30
N LEU A 317 -11.28 3.66 -19.15
CA LEU A 317 -10.09 4.49 -18.96
C LEU A 317 -9.84 5.38 -20.19
N LYS A 318 -10.06 4.87 -21.40
CA LYS A 318 -9.88 5.62 -22.65
C LYS A 318 -10.84 6.80 -22.73
N ASP A 319 -12.11 6.57 -22.41
CA ASP A 319 -13.12 7.63 -22.39
C ASP A 319 -12.74 8.73 -21.38
N PHE A 320 -12.22 8.34 -20.22
CA PHE A 320 -11.71 9.26 -19.22
C PHE A 320 -10.53 10.10 -19.72
N LEU A 321 -9.49 9.43 -20.26
CA LEU A 321 -8.26 10.09 -20.72
C LEU A 321 -8.53 11.07 -21.87
N THR A 322 -9.51 10.77 -22.73
CA THR A 322 -9.90 11.59 -23.88
C THR A 322 -10.91 12.69 -23.54
N GLY A 323 -11.46 12.70 -22.31
CA GLY A 323 -12.50 13.63 -21.90
C GLY A 323 -13.87 13.36 -22.55
N ALA A 324 -14.03 12.22 -23.23
CA ALA A 324 -15.33 11.74 -23.74
C ALA A 324 -16.28 11.31 -22.60
N TRP A 325 -15.75 11.23 -21.39
CA TRP A 325 -16.47 10.82 -20.20
C TRP A 325 -17.21 11.99 -19.54
N SER A 326 -18.55 11.94 -19.62
CA SER A 326 -19.44 12.92 -19.00
C SER A 326 -20.10 12.36 -17.73
N MET A 327 -20.53 13.24 -16.83
CA MET A 327 -21.31 12.90 -15.62
C MET A 327 -22.59 12.08 -15.91
N GLU A 328 -23.10 12.06 -17.15
CA GLU A 328 -24.25 11.24 -17.54
C GLU A 328 -23.91 9.73 -17.60
N ASN A 329 -22.63 9.36 -17.83
CA ASN A 329 -22.19 7.98 -17.90
C ASN A 329 -22.12 7.30 -16.51
N ILE A 330 -22.13 8.07 -15.42
CA ILE A 330 -22.12 7.56 -14.03
C ILE A 330 -23.32 6.64 -13.76
N LYS A 331 -24.48 6.91 -14.38
CA LYS A 331 -25.70 6.11 -14.20
C LYS A 331 -25.66 4.73 -14.86
N ARG A 332 -24.65 4.42 -15.68
CA ARG A 332 -24.51 3.09 -16.31
C ARG A 332 -23.65 2.12 -15.50
N TYR A 333 -22.90 2.61 -14.51
CA TYR A 333 -21.90 1.83 -13.78
C TYR A 333 -22.12 1.78 -12.26
N ILE A 334 -23.15 2.48 -11.76
CA ILE A 334 -23.81 2.23 -10.45
C ILE A 334 -25.02 1.35 -10.75
#